data_AF-A0AAV8R033-F1
#
_entry.id   AF-A0AAV8R033-F1
#
_cell.length_a   1.000
_cell.length_b   1.000
_cell.length_c   1.000
_cell.angle_alpha   90.00
_cell.angle_beta   90.00
_cell.angle_gamma   90.00
#
_symmetry.space_group_name_H-M   'P 1'
#
loop_
_entity.id
_entity.type
_entity.pdbx_description
1 polymer ?
#
loop_
_entity_poly.entity_id
_entity_poly.type
_entity_poly.pdbx_seq_one_letter_code
_entity_poly.pdbx_strand_id
1 'polypeptide(L)'
;MDRALAASRNHREAERRRRERIKSHLDRLRSILACDPKTDKASLLAKVVERMKDLKQRTEEIADTQFFPTETDEIVVLPSSAAISGQRSAFEASLCCEDRSDLLPELIETLRSLHLKTLRAEIATLGGRVRNVLILAKDEEAYEDADDDDDDDSGGAFLRDALKALVDRSLPAERCKRRRLVDRNPS
;
A
#
# COMPACT_ATOMS: atom_id res chain seq x y z
N MET A 1 2.87 49.21 -39.05
CA MET A 1 2.92 47.90 -39.75
C MET A 1 3.68 46.84 -38.94
N ASP A 2 4.73 47.21 -38.20
CA ASP A 2 5.60 46.24 -37.50
C ASP A 2 4.93 45.44 -36.37
N ARG A 3 3.97 46.03 -35.65
CA ARG A 3 3.26 45.35 -34.55
C ARG A 3 2.42 44.17 -35.02
N ALA A 4 1.80 44.27 -36.20
CA ALA A 4 0.99 43.19 -36.77
C ALA A 4 1.87 42.03 -37.28
N LEU A 5 3.02 42.34 -37.89
CA LEU A 5 4.00 41.34 -38.31
C LEU A 5 4.65 40.62 -37.12
N ALA A 6 5.01 41.37 -36.07
CA ALA A 6 5.52 40.79 -34.83
C ALA A 6 4.50 39.87 -34.15
N ALA A 7 3.22 40.28 -34.12
CA ALA A 7 2.14 39.45 -33.57
C ALA A 7 1.93 38.14 -34.36
N SER A 8 1.94 38.20 -35.70
CA SER A 8 1.82 37.02 -36.56
C SER A 8 2.98 36.03 -36.37
N ARG A 9 4.22 36.55 -36.27
CA ARG A 9 5.42 35.73 -36.00
C ARG A 9 5.34 35.04 -34.65
N ASN A 10 4.96 35.79 -33.60
CA ASN A 10 4.78 35.23 -32.26
C ASN A 10 3.67 34.16 -32.23
N HIS A 11 2.52 34.41 -32.86
CA HIS A 11 1.44 33.41 -32.97
C HIS A 11 1.92 32.11 -33.64
N ARG A 12 2.64 32.22 -34.76
CA ARG A 12 3.20 31.05 -35.46
C ARG A 12 4.20 30.28 -34.60
N GLU A 13 5.01 30.99 -33.82
CA GLU A 13 5.98 30.40 -32.91
C GLU A 13 5.29 29.73 -31.71
N ALA A 14 4.23 30.35 -31.17
CA ALA A 14 3.42 29.78 -30.10
C ALA A 14 2.72 28.47 -30.55
N GLU A 15 2.14 28.45 -31.74
CA GLU A 15 1.54 27.24 -32.31
C GLU A 15 2.58 26.15 -32.60
N ARG A 16 3.78 26.55 -33.08
CA ARG A 16 4.91 25.61 -33.23
C ARG A 16 5.27 24.95 -31.89
N ARG A 17 5.46 25.74 -30.83
CA ARG A 17 5.75 25.22 -29.48
C ARG A 17 4.66 24.30 -28.98
N ARG A 18 3.38 24.64 -29.23
CA ARG A 18 2.24 23.77 -28.87
C ARG A 18 2.34 22.40 -29.57
N ARG A 19 2.63 22.39 -30.89
CA ARG A 19 2.79 21.14 -31.66
C ARG A 19 3.98 20.31 -31.20
N GLU A 20 5.10 20.96 -30.86
CA GLU A 20 6.29 20.29 -30.33
C GLU A 20 5.99 19.60 -28.99
N ARG A 21 5.27 20.26 -28.07
CA ARG A 21 4.83 19.62 -26.81
C ARG A 21 3.95 18.39 -27.05
N ILE A 22 2.96 18.50 -27.94
CA ILE A 22 2.07 17.38 -28.30
C ILE A 22 2.89 16.22 -28.89
N LYS A 23 3.84 16.51 -29.78
CA LYS A 23 4.71 15.49 -30.37
C LYS A 23 5.52 14.77 -29.29
N SER A 24 6.12 15.51 -28.35
CA SER A 24 6.87 14.93 -27.23
C SER A 24 6.01 13.99 -26.39
N HIS A 25 4.75 14.35 -26.09
CA HIS A 25 3.85 13.48 -25.34
C HIS A 25 3.53 12.20 -26.11
N LEU A 26 3.26 12.28 -27.42
CA LEU A 26 3.01 11.10 -28.26
C LEU A 26 4.24 10.18 -28.32
N ASP A 27 5.45 10.73 -28.43
CA ASP A 27 6.68 9.95 -28.44
C ASP A 27 6.91 9.25 -27.09
N ARG A 28 6.57 9.91 -25.97
CA ARG A 28 6.61 9.28 -24.65
C ARG A 28 5.60 8.13 -24.51
N LEU A 29 4.38 8.29 -25.04
CA LEU A 29 3.39 7.20 -25.07
C LEU A 29 3.89 6.00 -25.88
N ARG A 30 4.56 6.22 -27.03
CA ARG A 30 5.18 5.13 -27.80
C ARG A 30 6.26 4.40 -27.02
N SER A 31 7.09 5.13 -26.29
CA SER A 31 8.14 4.56 -25.45
C SER A 31 7.58 3.71 -24.32
N ILE A 32 6.53 4.17 -23.64
CA ILE A 32 5.91 3.42 -22.52
C ILE A 32 5.24 2.14 -23.03
N LEU A 33 4.59 2.20 -24.20
CA LEU A 33 3.86 1.07 -24.77
C LEU A 33 4.70 0.18 -25.71
N ALA A 34 5.99 0.46 -25.84
CA ALA A 34 6.89 -0.18 -26.81
C ALA A 34 6.28 -0.28 -28.23
N CYS A 35 5.59 0.78 -28.67
CA CYS A 35 4.94 0.81 -29.99
C CYS A 35 5.92 1.22 -31.09
N ASP A 36 5.73 0.68 -32.31
CA ASP A 36 6.52 1.06 -33.48
C ASP A 36 6.44 2.59 -33.73
N PRO A 37 7.55 3.28 -34.01
CA PRO A 37 7.57 4.72 -34.31
C PRO A 37 6.68 5.14 -35.49
N LYS A 38 6.32 4.21 -36.38
CA LYS A 38 5.44 4.41 -37.54
C LYS A 38 3.95 4.24 -37.21
N THR A 39 3.60 3.85 -36.00
CA THR A 39 2.19 3.76 -35.57
C THR A 39 1.55 5.15 -35.70
N ASP A 40 0.43 5.23 -36.42
CA ASP A 40 -0.32 6.47 -36.55
C ASP A 40 -0.88 6.92 -35.19
N LYS A 41 -1.26 8.20 -35.12
CA LYS A 41 -1.66 8.81 -33.84
C LYS A 41 -2.97 8.24 -33.31
N ALA A 42 -3.90 7.87 -34.18
CA ALA A 42 -5.20 7.36 -33.76
C ALA A 42 -5.05 5.95 -33.19
N SER A 43 -4.32 5.07 -33.88
CA SER A 43 -4.01 3.73 -33.39
C SER A 43 -3.16 3.74 -32.13
N LEU A 44 -2.21 4.67 -32.00
CA LEU A 44 -1.46 4.82 -30.74
C LEU A 44 -2.41 5.13 -29.57
N LEU A 45 -3.30 6.11 -29.72
CA LEU A 45 -4.24 6.48 -28.66
C LEU A 45 -5.24 5.36 -28.34
N ALA A 46 -5.71 4.63 -29.34
CA ALA A 46 -6.56 3.46 -29.14
C ALA A 46 -5.85 2.39 -28.29
N LYS A 47 -4.60 2.07 -28.63
CA LYS A 47 -3.76 1.14 -27.85
C LYS A 47 -3.51 1.61 -26.43
N VAL A 48 -3.31 2.92 -26.21
CA VAL A 48 -3.17 3.48 -24.85
C VAL A 48 -4.43 3.19 -24.02
N VAL A 49 -5.61 3.44 -24.59
CA VAL A 49 -6.88 3.21 -23.89
C VAL A 49 -7.08 1.72 -23.59
N GLU A 50 -6.80 0.85 -24.56
CA GLU A 50 -6.87 -0.61 -24.38
C GLU A 50 -5.94 -1.07 -23.26
N ARG A 51 -4.67 -0.66 -23.28
CA ARG A 51 -3.70 -1.04 -22.23
C ARG A 51 -4.07 -0.48 -20.87
N MET A 52 -4.64 0.72 -20.78
CA MET A 52 -5.15 1.24 -19.52
C MET A 52 -6.34 0.43 -19.00
N LYS A 53 -7.23 -0.05 -19.88
CA LYS A 53 -8.33 -0.94 -19.49
C LYS A 53 -7.83 -2.30 -19.04
N ASP A 54 -6.92 -2.92 -19.79
CA ASP A 54 -6.30 -4.20 -19.42
C ASP A 54 -5.60 -4.11 -18.07
N LEU A 55 -4.84 -3.05 -17.84
CA LEU A 55 -4.12 -2.87 -16.58
C LEU A 55 -5.08 -2.67 -15.42
N LYS A 56 -6.14 -1.86 -15.60
CA LYS A 56 -7.20 -1.72 -14.57
C LYS A 56 -7.87 -3.04 -14.27
N GLN A 57 -8.27 -3.80 -15.29
CA GLN A 57 -8.92 -5.09 -15.13
C GLN A 57 -8.01 -6.10 -14.42
N ARG A 58 -6.73 -6.19 -14.81
CA ARG A 58 -5.77 -7.08 -14.14
C ARG A 58 -5.54 -6.67 -12.70
N THR A 59 -5.46 -5.37 -12.43
CA THR A 59 -5.36 -4.87 -11.06
C THR A 59 -6.63 -5.21 -10.27
N GLU A 60 -7.82 -5.13 -10.86
CA GLU A 60 -9.09 -5.53 -10.22
C GLU A 60 -9.17 -7.04 -9.98
N GLU A 61 -8.70 -7.88 -10.92
CA GLU A 61 -8.64 -9.34 -10.77
C GLU A 61 -7.64 -9.78 -9.70
N ILE A 62 -6.56 -9.03 -9.51
CA ILE A 62 -5.56 -9.24 -8.45
C ILE A 62 -5.99 -8.53 -7.15
N ALA A 63 -6.94 -7.61 -7.22
CA ALA A 63 -7.38 -6.80 -6.10
C ALA A 63 -8.31 -7.58 -5.18
N ASP A 64 -7.68 -8.40 -4.34
CA ASP A 64 -7.90 -8.17 -2.92
C ASP A 64 -7.11 -6.90 -2.54
N THR A 65 -7.58 -5.72 -2.95
CA THR A 65 -6.97 -4.40 -2.66
C THR A 65 -6.77 -4.15 -1.17
N GLN A 66 -7.43 -4.94 -0.32
CA GLN A 66 -7.22 -4.97 1.12
C GLN A 66 -5.82 -5.43 1.52
N PHE A 67 -5.03 -6.07 0.66
CA PHE A 67 -3.68 -6.51 1.05
C PHE A 67 -2.60 -5.50 0.72
N PHE A 68 -2.79 -4.61 -0.27
CA PHE A 68 -1.74 -3.65 -0.61
C PHE A 68 -1.67 -2.49 0.41
N PRO A 69 -0.44 -2.03 0.76
CA PRO A 69 -0.25 -0.83 1.54
C PRO A 69 -0.85 0.39 0.84
N THR A 70 -1.60 1.20 1.57
CA THR A 70 -2.10 2.52 1.14
C THR A 70 -1.02 3.58 1.32
N GLU A 71 -1.24 4.79 0.80
CA GLU A 71 -0.26 5.90 0.94
C GLU A 71 -0.24 6.52 2.35
N THR A 72 -1.22 6.19 3.20
CA THR A 72 -1.44 6.74 4.54
C THR A 72 -1.50 5.66 5.61
N ASP A 73 -1.23 6.03 6.86
CA ASP A 73 -1.31 5.10 7.98
C ASP A 73 -2.77 4.80 8.31
N GLU A 74 -3.12 3.52 8.39
CA GLU A 74 -4.49 3.05 8.57
C GLU A 74 -4.53 1.87 9.53
N ILE A 75 -5.48 1.92 10.47
CA ILE A 75 -5.72 0.84 11.43
C ILE A 75 -7.20 0.53 11.45
N VAL A 76 -7.54 -0.72 11.15
CA VAL A 76 -8.91 -1.23 11.16
C VAL A 76 -8.92 -2.47 12.04
N VAL A 77 -9.78 -2.49 13.03
CA VAL A 77 -10.06 -3.67 13.85
C VAL A 77 -11.56 -3.91 13.76
N LEU A 78 -11.95 -5.12 13.37
CA LEU A 78 -13.33 -5.56 13.25
C LEU A 78 -13.50 -6.86 14.04
N PRO A 79 -14.64 -7.06 14.73
CA PRO A 79 -14.98 -8.37 15.27
C PRO A 79 -15.15 -9.35 14.11
N SER A 80 -14.49 -10.49 14.18
CA SER A 80 -14.60 -11.54 13.17
C SER A 80 -15.77 -12.44 13.55
N SER A 81 -16.87 -12.35 12.80
CA SER A 81 -18.02 -13.26 12.94
C SER A 81 -17.75 -14.66 12.37
N ALA A 82 -16.57 -14.87 11.78
CA ALA A 82 -16.15 -16.16 11.30
C ALA A 82 -15.87 -17.04 12.53
N ALA A 83 -16.90 -17.81 12.93
CA ALA A 83 -16.81 -18.92 13.86
C ALA A 83 -15.92 -20.03 13.28
N ILE A 84 -14.63 -19.73 13.10
CA ILE A 84 -13.62 -20.70 12.76
C ILE A 84 -13.33 -21.40 14.09
N SER A 85 -13.95 -22.57 14.27
CA SER A 85 -13.63 -23.55 15.31
C SER A 85 -13.92 -23.18 16.78
N GLY A 86 -15.10 -22.66 17.10
CA GLY A 86 -15.58 -22.62 18.50
C GLY A 86 -14.82 -21.67 19.44
N GLN A 87 -13.93 -20.84 18.91
CA GLN A 87 -13.24 -19.80 19.68
C GLN A 87 -14.20 -18.61 19.86
N ARG A 88 -14.46 -18.23 21.11
CA ARG A 88 -15.54 -17.29 21.46
C ARG A 88 -15.27 -15.83 21.06
N SER A 89 -14.05 -15.46 20.71
CA SER A 89 -13.72 -14.08 20.27
C SER A 89 -12.56 -14.07 19.27
N ALA A 90 -12.87 -13.81 18.00
CA ALA A 90 -11.89 -13.60 16.95
C ALA A 90 -11.99 -12.16 16.41
N PHE A 91 -10.86 -11.57 16.04
CA PHE A 91 -10.75 -10.22 15.50
C PHE A 91 -10.03 -10.26 14.15
N GLU A 92 -10.49 -9.46 13.21
CA GLU A 92 -9.75 -9.12 12.00
C GLU A 92 -9.11 -7.73 12.20
N ALA A 93 -7.79 -7.68 12.16
CA ALA A 93 -7.02 -6.46 12.33
C ALA A 93 -6.15 -6.18 11.09
N SER A 94 -6.31 -5.00 10.49
CA SER A 94 -5.47 -4.49 9.41
C SER A 94 -4.67 -3.28 9.89
N LEU A 95 -3.36 -3.30 9.64
CA LEU A 95 -2.41 -2.25 10.00
C LEU A 95 -1.58 -1.87 8.76
N CYS A 96 -1.65 -0.62 8.31
CA CYS A 96 -0.79 -0.05 7.25
C CYS A 96 0.11 1.03 7.85
N CYS A 97 1.43 0.91 7.70
CA CYS A 97 2.42 1.87 8.20
C CYS A 97 3.76 1.78 7.44
N GLU A 98 4.76 2.55 7.86
CA GLU A 98 6.13 2.47 7.31
C GLU A 98 6.81 1.13 7.68
N ASP A 99 7.50 0.52 6.71
CA ASP A 99 8.18 -0.76 6.87
C ASP A 99 9.52 -0.57 7.60
N ARG A 100 9.47 -0.66 8.94
CA ARG A 100 10.64 -0.62 9.82
C ARG A 100 11.06 -2.01 10.29
N SER A 101 12.35 -2.21 10.51
CA SER A 101 12.94 -3.52 10.84
C SER A 101 12.46 -4.12 12.17
N ASP A 102 12.00 -3.28 13.08
CA ASP A 102 11.52 -3.58 14.43
C ASP A 102 9.99 -3.74 14.49
N LEU A 103 9.26 -3.45 13.41
CA LEU A 103 7.79 -3.48 13.40
C LEU A 103 7.23 -4.86 13.74
N LEU A 104 7.66 -5.90 13.02
CA LEU A 104 7.13 -7.26 13.22
C LEU A 104 7.47 -7.82 14.61
N PRO A 105 8.70 -7.68 15.14
CA PRO A 105 8.99 -8.03 16.53
C PRO A 105 8.08 -7.33 17.55
N GLU A 106 7.94 -6.01 17.45
CA GLU A 106 7.09 -5.24 18.38
C GLU A 106 5.59 -5.60 18.25
N LEU A 107 5.13 -5.85 17.03
CA LEU A 107 3.77 -6.34 16.76
C LEU A 107 3.53 -7.70 17.44
N ILE A 108 4.46 -8.65 17.29
CA ILE A 108 4.37 -9.97 17.91
C ILE A 108 4.35 -9.86 19.44
N GLU A 109 5.20 -9.02 20.02
CA GLU A 109 5.22 -8.79 21.48
C GLU A 109 3.92 -8.16 21.97
N THR A 110 3.38 -7.18 21.23
CA THR A 110 2.11 -6.53 21.54
C THR A 110 0.97 -7.55 21.54
N LEU A 111 0.88 -8.40 20.52
CA LEU A 111 -0.17 -9.44 20.43
C LEU A 111 -0.06 -10.46 21.56
N ARG A 112 1.16 -10.90 21.91
CA ARG A 112 1.37 -11.81 23.07
C ARG A 112 0.96 -11.16 24.39
N SER A 113 1.25 -9.86 24.57
CA SER A 113 0.88 -9.13 25.78
C SER A 113 -0.63 -8.99 25.97
N LEU A 114 -1.38 -9.04 24.87
CA LEU A 114 -2.84 -9.01 24.86
C LEU A 114 -3.45 -10.42 24.92
N HIS A 115 -2.65 -11.46 25.09
CA HIS A 115 -3.09 -12.86 25.05
C HIS A 115 -3.87 -13.18 23.76
N LEU A 116 -3.41 -12.64 22.63
CA LEU A 116 -3.99 -12.89 21.31
C LEU A 116 -3.09 -13.85 20.52
N LYS A 117 -3.72 -14.86 19.93
CA LYS A 117 -3.11 -15.84 19.03
C LYS A 117 -3.42 -15.50 17.59
N THR A 118 -2.40 -15.38 16.75
CA THR A 118 -2.57 -15.16 15.31
C THR A 118 -2.93 -16.45 14.61
N LEU A 119 -4.13 -16.52 14.05
CA LEU A 119 -4.64 -17.64 13.26
C LEU A 119 -4.20 -17.55 11.80
N ARG A 120 -4.18 -16.34 11.23
CA ARG A 120 -3.76 -16.04 9.86
C ARG A 120 -3.08 -14.68 9.84
N ALA A 121 -2.03 -14.55 9.04
CA ALA A 121 -1.36 -13.30 8.78
C ALA A 121 -1.05 -13.17 7.30
N GLU A 122 -1.44 -12.04 6.72
CA GLU A 122 -1.08 -11.65 5.37
C GLU A 122 -0.31 -10.35 5.42
N ILE A 123 0.89 -10.38 4.84
CA ILE A 123 1.83 -9.28 4.90
C ILE A 123 2.22 -8.92 3.48
N ALA A 124 2.03 -7.66 3.12
CA ALA A 124 2.44 -7.12 1.84
C ALA A 124 3.24 -5.83 2.05
N THR A 125 4.31 -5.69 1.28
CA THR A 125 5.20 -4.53 1.32
C THR A 125 5.26 -3.88 -0.06
N LEU A 126 5.19 -2.56 -0.09
CA LEU A 126 5.25 -1.77 -1.32
C LEU A 126 5.83 -0.39 -1.03
N GLY A 127 6.90 -0.03 -1.74
CA GLY A 127 7.44 1.34 -1.69
C GLY A 127 7.94 1.78 -0.31
N GLY A 128 8.38 0.86 0.55
CA GLY A 128 8.79 1.16 1.93
C GLY A 128 7.64 1.24 2.93
N ARG A 129 6.42 0.90 2.51
CA ARG A 129 5.27 0.71 3.39
C ARG A 129 4.92 -0.76 3.52
N VAL A 130 4.30 -1.12 4.63
CA VAL A 130 3.86 -2.48 4.94
C VAL A 130 2.41 -2.46 5.39
N ARG A 131 1.66 -3.48 4.96
CA ARG A 131 0.31 -3.76 5.41
C ARG A 131 0.27 -5.17 5.99
N ASN A 132 -0.24 -5.29 7.21
CA ASN A 132 -0.45 -6.54 7.91
C ASN A 132 -1.96 -6.72 8.09
N VAL A 133 -2.52 -7.80 7.55
CA VAL A 133 -3.91 -8.23 7.80
C VAL A 133 -3.85 -9.51 8.62
N LEU A 134 -4.42 -9.46 9.82
CA LEU A 134 -4.29 -10.49 10.85
C LEU A 134 -5.68 -10.98 11.26
N ILE A 135 -5.83 -12.30 11.34
CA ILE A 135 -6.95 -12.92 12.06
C ILE A 135 -6.40 -13.38 13.40
N LEU A 136 -6.97 -12.84 14.48
CA LEU A 136 -6.53 -13.02 15.85
C LEU A 136 -7.64 -13.69 16.65
N ALA A 137 -7.30 -14.57 17.60
CA ALA A 137 -8.24 -15.13 18.57
C ALA A 137 -7.70 -14.94 19.98
N LYS A 138 -8.59 -14.81 20.96
CA LYS A 138 -8.19 -14.81 22.37
C LYS A 138 -7.63 -16.19 22.75
N ASP A 139 -6.54 -16.19 23.51
CA ASP A 139 -5.92 -17.41 24.00
C ASP A 139 -6.77 -18.00 25.13
N GLU A 140 -7.44 -19.14 24.89
CA GLU A 140 -8.36 -19.76 25.87
C GLU A 140 -7.62 -20.54 26.98
N GLU A 141 -6.30 -20.67 26.91
CA GLU A 141 -5.49 -21.39 27.92
C GLU A 141 -5.16 -20.53 29.16
N ALA A 142 -5.66 -19.28 29.24
CA ALA A 142 -5.47 -18.38 30.37
C ALA A 142 -6.77 -18.16 31.15
N TYR A 143 -6.97 -19.00 32.18
CA TYR A 143 -7.96 -18.91 33.27
C TYR A 143 -9.38 -19.47 33.00
N GLU A 144 -9.65 -20.66 33.56
CA GLU A 144 -10.96 -21.06 34.04
C GLU A 144 -11.27 -20.22 35.29
N ASP A 145 -12.04 -19.14 35.16
CA ASP A 145 -12.80 -18.42 36.23
C ASP A 145 -12.93 -16.93 35.89
N ALA A 146 -13.90 -16.56 35.06
CA ALA A 146 -14.49 -15.23 35.06
C ALA A 146 -15.88 -15.29 34.41
N ASP A 147 -16.88 -14.79 35.13
CA ASP A 147 -18.27 -14.67 34.71
C ASP A 147 -18.39 -13.98 33.33
N ASP A 148 -19.15 -14.61 32.42
CA ASP A 148 -19.51 -14.13 31.08
C ASP A 148 -20.47 -12.91 31.23
N ASP A 149 -19.91 -11.72 31.40
CA ASP A 149 -20.59 -10.44 31.18
C ASP A 149 -19.53 -9.42 30.76
N ASP A 150 -19.01 -9.50 29.52
CA ASP A 150 -18.17 -8.43 28.98
C ASP A 150 -18.51 -8.16 27.50
N ASP A 151 -18.95 -6.93 27.25
CA ASP A 151 -19.28 -6.36 25.96
C ASP A 151 -18.17 -6.59 24.91
N ASP A 152 -18.56 -7.25 23.80
CA ASP A 152 -17.73 -7.57 22.62
C ASP A 152 -17.03 -6.35 21.97
N ASP A 153 -17.41 -5.13 22.39
CA ASP A 153 -16.85 -3.84 21.92
C ASP A 153 -15.53 -3.46 22.64
N SER A 154 -15.30 -3.96 23.87
CA SER A 154 -14.19 -3.52 24.72
C SER A 154 -12.83 -4.06 24.24
N GLY A 155 -12.75 -5.34 23.88
CA GLY A 155 -11.48 -5.99 23.44
C GLY A 155 -10.92 -5.43 22.13
N GLY A 156 -11.80 -5.06 21.19
CA GLY A 156 -11.40 -4.50 19.91
C GLY A 156 -10.81 -3.08 20.02
N ALA A 157 -11.30 -2.28 20.97
CA ALA A 157 -10.77 -0.94 21.25
C ALA A 157 -9.34 -1.01 21.82
N PHE A 158 -9.07 -1.89 22.79
CA PHE A 158 -7.73 -2.07 23.35
C PHE A 158 -6.71 -2.53 22.31
N LEU A 159 -7.10 -3.46 21.43
CA LEU A 159 -6.24 -3.88 20.32
C LEU A 159 -5.94 -2.73 19.37
N ARG A 160 -6.96 -1.94 19.01
CA ARG A 160 -6.80 -0.77 18.15
C ARG A 160 -5.82 0.25 18.75
N ASP A 161 -5.94 0.53 20.04
CA ASP A 161 -5.07 1.48 20.74
C ASP A 161 -3.63 0.97 20.84
N ALA A 162 -3.44 -0.32 21.09
CA ALA A 162 -2.12 -0.95 21.11
C ALA A 162 -1.44 -0.90 19.74
N LEU A 163 -2.17 -1.22 18.67
CA LEU A 163 -1.69 -1.09 17.29
C LEU A 163 -1.38 0.36 16.92
N LYS A 164 -2.19 1.31 17.41
CA LYS A 164 -1.94 2.74 17.20
C LYS A 164 -0.67 3.21 17.88
N ALA A 165 -0.43 2.79 19.13
CA ALA A 165 0.80 3.08 19.84
C ALA A 165 2.04 2.54 19.09
N LEU A 166 1.90 1.40 18.41
CA LEU A 166 2.97 0.84 17.57
C LEU A 166 3.30 1.73 16.36
N VAL A 167 2.28 2.27 15.69
CA VAL A 167 2.47 3.21 14.56
C VAL A 167 3.09 4.52 15.03
N ASP A 168 2.55 5.11 16.10
CA ASP A 168 2.97 6.42 16.62
C ASP A 168 4.40 6.41 17.16
N ARG A 169 4.93 5.25 17.59
CA ARG A 169 6.33 5.06 17.98
C ARG A 169 7.33 5.33 16.85
N SER A 170 6.89 5.40 15.59
CA SER A 170 7.74 5.60 14.42
C SER A 170 8.35 7.01 14.27
N LEU A 171 8.05 7.95 15.19
CA LEU A 171 8.55 9.32 15.13
C LEU A 171 9.78 9.56 16.03
N PRO A 172 10.90 8.86 15.78
CA PRO A 172 12.18 9.56 15.80
C PRO A 172 12.98 9.29 14.52
N ALA A 173 13.35 10.38 13.86
CA ALA A 173 14.22 10.41 12.70
C ALA A 173 15.61 9.83 13.03
N GLU A 174 15.85 8.55 12.74
CA GLU A 174 17.21 8.00 12.65
C GLU A 174 17.31 7.16 11.38
N ARG A 175 18.04 7.73 10.41
CA ARG A 175 18.45 7.09 9.16
C ARG A 175 18.96 5.68 9.44
N CYS A 176 18.17 4.67 9.04
CA CYS A 176 18.58 3.28 9.05
C CYS A 176 19.79 3.09 8.12
N LYS A 177 21.00 3.07 8.71
CA LYS A 177 22.23 2.69 8.03
C LYS A 177 22.12 1.21 7.69
N ARG A 178 21.73 0.92 6.45
CA ARG A 178 21.86 -0.41 5.83
C ARG A 178 23.23 -0.99 6.15
N ARG A 179 23.29 -1.99 7.04
CA ARG A 179 24.45 -2.86 7.20
C ARG A 179 24.60 -3.65 5.89
N ARG A 180 25.51 -3.19 5.02
CA ARG A 180 26.08 -4.07 3.99
C ARG A 180 26.92 -5.10 4.73
N LEU A 181 26.49 -6.36 4.75
CA LEU A 181 27.40 -7.46 5.05
C LEU A 181 28.41 -7.52 3.90
N VAL A 182 29.66 -7.32 4.26
CA VAL A 182 30.83 -7.44 3.41
C VAL A 182 31.16 -8.92 3.33
N ASP A 183 30.97 -9.55 2.18
CA ASP A 183 31.69 -10.79 1.87
C ASP A 183 33.02 -10.42 1.23
N ARG A 184 34.06 -10.38 2.08
CA ARG A 184 35.46 -10.45 1.68
C ARG A 184 35.85 -11.91 1.79
N ASN A 185 36.09 -12.58 0.67
CA ASN A 185 36.82 -13.84 0.66
C ASN A 185 38.13 -13.67 -0.12
N PRO A 186 39.29 -13.95 0.48
CA PRO A 186 40.55 -14.14 -0.23
C PRO A 186 40.81 -15.63 -0.47
N SER A 187 41.17 -16.00 -1.69
CA SER A 187 42.01 -17.17 -2.03
C SER A 187 42.62 -16.91 -3.39
#